data_AF-A0A6G0IIV3-F1
#
_entry.id   AF-A0A6G0IIV3-F1
#
_cell.length_a   1.000
_cell.length_b   1.000
_cell.length_c   1.000
_cell.angle_alpha   90.00
_cell.angle_beta   90.00
_cell.angle_gamma   90.00
#
_symmetry.space_group_name_H-M   'P 1'
#
loop_
_entity.id
_entity.type
_entity.pdbx_description
1 polymer ?
#
loop_
_entity_poly.entity_id
_entity_poly.type
_entity_poly.pdbx_seq_one_letter_code
_entity_poly.pdbx_strand_id
1 'polypeptide(L)'
;MRLRSRRSPTPDLEEAVPTASTDITEWQRPEAVGQWRVLKYDGDLYPGVITDMSETHVEVCSMAKVGVNIRTYSKEEKKKISVPCPKIVTEYNTHMEGVDLADMIIALYRTPAKSHRWYLAIFWLMVDIAVNNAWPGDAAPLGQKHQCLKDFRLDVAKGFIYPEKQKRGRPSKGNEDNTPPRVIKQPKVPRPVDDMRYDGIDHFPILSVKGRCRMCQDGQTSITCQKCKVRLCIVTG
;
A
#
# COMPACT_ATOMS: atom_id res chain seq x y z
N MET A 1 48.46 -21.23 -23.29
CA MET A 1 49.69 -20.85 -24.02
C MET A 1 49.32 -20.31 -25.39
N ARG A 2 49.24 -18.98 -25.55
CA ARG A 2 49.24 -18.31 -26.85
C ARG A 2 49.88 -16.94 -26.65
N LEU A 3 51.10 -16.80 -27.16
CA LEU A 3 51.94 -15.60 -27.08
C LEU A 3 51.77 -14.76 -28.35
N ARG A 4 52.13 -13.47 -28.20
CA ARG A 4 52.30 -12.38 -29.20
C ARG A 4 51.05 -11.51 -29.38
N SER A 5 51.13 -10.18 -29.40
CA SER A 5 52.26 -9.30 -29.75
C SER A 5 52.12 -7.96 -29.01
N ARG A 6 53.22 -7.45 -28.42
CA ARG A 6 53.32 -6.06 -27.96
C ARG A 6 53.38 -5.16 -29.19
N ARG A 7 52.41 -4.26 -29.37
CA ARG A 7 52.60 -3.04 -30.16
C ARG A 7 53.05 -1.93 -29.22
N SER A 8 54.20 -1.34 -29.52
CA SER A 8 54.70 -0.09 -28.94
C SER A 8 53.79 1.10 -29.37
N PRO A 9 53.85 2.23 -28.66
CA PRO A 9 52.86 3.30 -28.76
C PRO A 9 53.03 4.08 -30.07
N THR A 10 51.92 4.34 -30.75
CA THR A 10 51.84 5.40 -31.76
C THR A 10 51.83 6.75 -31.05
N PRO A 11 52.57 7.76 -31.53
CA PRO A 11 52.64 9.07 -30.88
C PRO A 11 51.29 9.77 -30.97
N ASP A 12 51.00 10.53 -29.93
CA ASP A 12 49.79 11.28 -29.69
C ASP A 12 49.41 12.16 -30.88
N LEU A 13 48.28 11.86 -31.51
CA LEU A 13 47.49 12.89 -32.17
C LEU A 13 46.65 13.52 -31.05
N GLU A 14 47.11 14.66 -30.55
CA GLU A 14 46.27 15.58 -29.78
C GLU A 14 45.02 15.89 -30.61
N GLU A 15 43.94 15.13 -30.39
CA GLU A 15 42.62 15.59 -30.74
C GLU A 15 42.35 16.81 -29.88
N ALA A 16 42.41 17.98 -30.53
CA ALA A 16 42.07 19.25 -29.95
C ALA A 16 40.69 19.15 -29.29
N VAL A 17 40.68 19.15 -27.95
CA VAL A 17 39.51 19.52 -27.18
C VAL A 17 39.11 20.90 -27.70
N PRO A 18 37.87 21.12 -28.19
CA PRO A 18 37.44 22.47 -28.50
C PRO A 18 37.43 23.22 -27.16
N THR A 19 38.49 24.00 -26.92
CA THR A 19 38.47 25.06 -25.94
C THR A 19 37.38 26.01 -26.40
N ALA A 20 36.16 25.77 -25.93
CA ALA A 20 35.09 26.74 -25.98
C ALA A 20 35.66 27.98 -25.29
N SER A 21 36.06 28.98 -26.09
CA SER A 21 36.40 30.28 -25.56
C SER A 21 35.19 30.72 -24.75
N THR A 22 35.36 30.89 -23.45
CA THR A 22 34.42 31.66 -22.65
C THR A 22 34.61 33.13 -23.03
N ASP A 23 34.28 33.46 -24.28
CA ASP A 23 34.14 34.84 -24.70
C ASP A 23 32.92 35.38 -23.95
N ILE A 24 33.20 36.16 -22.91
CA ILE A 24 32.20 36.95 -22.21
C ILE A 24 31.75 38.03 -23.20
N THR A 25 30.84 37.67 -24.10
CA THR A 25 30.20 38.64 -24.99
C THR A 25 29.23 39.49 -24.17
N GLU A 26 29.44 40.81 -24.18
CA GLU A 26 28.49 41.78 -23.64
C GLU A 26 27.12 41.62 -24.32
N TRP A 27 26.06 41.72 -23.51
CA TRP A 27 24.66 41.46 -23.90
C TRP A 27 24.12 42.37 -25.01
N GLN A 28 24.84 43.43 -25.39
CA GLN A 28 24.35 44.48 -26.30
C GLN A 28 24.41 44.12 -27.79
N ARG A 29 24.76 42.87 -28.15
CA ARG A 29 24.82 42.45 -29.56
C ARG A 29 23.50 41.82 -30.01
N PRO A 30 22.82 42.37 -31.04
CA PRO A 30 21.54 41.83 -31.53
C PRO A 30 21.65 40.39 -32.09
N GLU A 31 22.86 39.94 -32.43
CA GLU A 31 23.15 38.57 -32.88
C GLU A 31 22.90 37.50 -31.81
N ALA A 32 22.77 37.88 -30.54
CA ALA A 32 22.56 36.93 -29.44
C ALA A 32 21.08 36.51 -29.28
N VAL A 33 20.13 37.17 -29.96
CA VAL A 33 18.69 36.80 -29.93
C VAL A 33 18.51 35.47 -30.65
N GLY A 34 17.78 34.53 -30.04
CA GLY A 34 17.53 33.19 -30.55
C GLY A 34 18.67 32.19 -30.33
N GLN A 35 19.78 32.61 -29.71
CA GLN A 35 20.91 31.72 -29.44
C GLN A 35 20.84 31.09 -28.04
N TRP A 36 21.26 29.82 -27.94
CA TRP A 36 21.45 29.15 -26.66
C TRP A 36 22.71 29.67 -25.99
N ARG A 37 22.57 30.22 -24.79
CA ARG A 37 23.66 30.83 -24.01
C ARG A 37 23.50 30.53 -22.52
N VAL A 38 24.60 30.62 -21.79
CA VAL A 38 24.58 30.54 -20.32
C VAL A 38 24.64 31.97 -19.77
N LEU A 39 23.57 32.41 -19.12
CA LEU A 39 23.51 33.70 -18.45
C LEU A 39 24.17 33.59 -17.08
N LYS A 40 24.89 34.64 -16.68
CA LYS A 40 25.39 34.82 -15.31
C LYS A 40 24.59 35.93 -14.64
N TYR A 41 23.85 35.61 -13.59
CA TYR A 41 23.04 36.55 -12.82
C TYR A 41 23.24 36.29 -11.33
N ASP A 42 23.59 37.33 -10.56
CA ASP A 42 23.89 37.24 -9.12
C ASP A 42 24.88 36.13 -8.73
N GLY A 43 25.88 35.89 -9.59
CA GLY A 43 26.91 34.87 -9.38
C GLY A 43 26.50 33.45 -9.79
N ASP A 44 25.25 33.25 -10.19
CA ASP A 44 24.71 31.96 -10.61
C ASP A 44 24.58 31.85 -12.13
N LEU A 45 24.64 30.61 -12.63
CA LEU A 45 24.56 30.30 -14.06
C LEU A 45 23.18 29.74 -14.44
N TYR A 46 22.60 30.29 -15.50
CA TYR A 46 21.29 29.93 -16.03
C TYR A 46 21.42 29.62 -17.53
N PRO A 47 21.30 28.36 -17.97
CA PRO A 47 21.29 28.03 -19.39
C PRO A 47 19.94 28.45 -20.00
N GLY A 48 19.93 29.09 -21.16
CA GLY A 48 18.67 29.55 -21.75
C GLY A 48 18.82 30.06 -23.18
N VAL A 49 17.68 30.41 -23.79
CA VAL A 49 17.63 31.07 -25.11
C VAL A 49 17.11 32.48 -24.91
N ILE A 50 17.85 33.46 -25.41
CA ILE A 50 17.44 34.86 -25.37
C ILE A 50 16.32 35.04 -26.39
N THR A 51 15.12 35.42 -25.94
CA THR A 51 13.93 35.55 -26.79
C THR A 51 13.79 36.95 -27.35
N ASP A 52 14.11 37.96 -26.54
CA ASP A 52 14.07 39.36 -26.94
C ASP A 52 15.14 40.18 -26.20
N MET A 53 15.62 41.25 -26.84
CA MET A 53 16.59 42.19 -26.29
C MET A 53 16.16 43.62 -26.56
N SER A 54 15.85 44.33 -25.47
CA SER A 54 15.64 45.78 -25.45
C SER A 54 16.84 46.49 -24.81
N GLU A 55 16.89 47.82 -24.90
CA GLU A 55 17.97 48.62 -24.30
C GLU A 55 18.09 48.47 -22.77
N THR A 56 16.99 48.11 -22.10
CA THR A 56 16.91 48.04 -20.63
C THR A 56 16.62 46.65 -20.07
N HIS A 57 16.10 45.74 -20.89
CA HIS A 57 15.70 44.40 -20.46
C HIS A 57 16.04 43.34 -21.52
N VAL A 58 16.44 42.17 -21.04
CA VAL A 58 16.63 40.96 -21.85
C VAL A 58 15.58 39.94 -21.41
N GLU A 59 14.76 39.48 -22.35
CA GLU A 59 13.86 38.37 -22.11
C GLU A 59 14.58 37.05 -22.43
N VAL A 60 14.54 36.12 -21.48
CA VAL A 60 15.18 34.82 -21.65
C VAL A 60 14.24 33.72 -21.25
N CYS A 61 14.06 32.77 -22.15
CA CYS A 61 13.54 31.45 -21.80
C CYS A 61 14.69 30.66 -21.16
N SER A 62 14.83 30.77 -19.83
CA SER A 62 15.88 30.10 -19.07
C SER A 62 15.43 28.75 -18.52
N MET A 63 16.36 27.79 -18.53
CA MET A 63 16.28 26.57 -17.73
C MET A 63 16.65 26.87 -16.27
N ALA A 64 16.33 25.92 -15.39
CA ALA A 64 16.66 26.02 -13.98
C ALA A 64 18.17 26.24 -13.74
N LYS A 65 18.48 26.97 -12.66
CA LYS A 65 19.83 27.22 -12.16
C LYS A 65 20.72 25.99 -12.26
N VAL A 66 21.91 26.13 -12.87
CA VAL A 66 22.90 25.05 -12.90
C VAL A 66 23.34 24.76 -11.46
N GLY A 67 23.14 23.53 -11.01
CA GLY A 67 23.50 23.05 -9.69
C GLY A 67 24.86 22.35 -9.68
N VAL A 68 25.10 21.58 -8.62
CA VAL A 68 26.36 20.84 -8.41
C VAL A 68 26.48 19.71 -9.45
N ASN A 69 27.70 19.45 -9.90
CA ASN A 69 27.96 18.32 -10.78
C ASN A 69 27.63 16.98 -10.09
N ILE A 70 26.86 16.11 -10.75
CA ILE A 70 26.51 14.79 -10.25
C ILE A 70 27.30 13.74 -11.04
N ARG A 71 27.76 12.69 -10.35
CA ARG A 71 28.40 11.52 -10.96
C ARG A 71 27.32 10.60 -11.55
N THR A 72 27.16 10.64 -12.86
CA THR A 72 26.26 9.75 -13.60
C THR A 72 27.04 8.72 -14.42
N TYR A 73 26.45 7.56 -14.67
CA TYR A 73 27.08 6.53 -15.48
C TYR A 73 26.79 6.78 -16.97
N SER A 74 27.85 7.04 -17.76
CA SER A 74 27.72 7.08 -19.22
C SER A 74 27.79 5.66 -19.78
N LYS A 75 26.77 5.25 -20.54
CA LYS A 75 26.77 3.96 -21.24
C LYS A 75 27.82 3.90 -22.36
N GLU A 76 28.10 5.05 -22.97
CA GLU A 76 29.05 5.18 -24.08
C GLU A 76 30.49 5.00 -23.59
N GLU A 77 30.84 5.72 -22.52
CA GLU A 77 32.19 5.65 -21.94
C GLU A 77 32.37 4.49 -20.94
N LYS A 78 31.27 3.81 -20.57
CA LYS A 78 31.22 2.75 -19.55
C LYS A 78 31.86 3.16 -18.21
N LYS A 79 31.79 4.44 -17.88
CA LYS A 79 32.41 5.05 -16.70
C LYS A 79 31.45 6.05 -16.06
N LYS A 80 31.68 6.33 -14.78
CA LYS A 80 30.97 7.40 -14.08
C LYS A 80 31.63 8.72 -14.44
N ILE A 81 30.90 9.57 -15.17
CA ILE A 81 31.32 10.92 -15.57
C ILE A 81 30.63 11.96 -14.69
N SER A 82 31.30 13.10 -14.53
CA SER A 82 30.79 14.25 -13.79
C SER A 82 30.06 15.17 -14.75
N VAL A 83 28.73 15.25 -14.65
CA VAL A 83 27.88 16.06 -15.53
C VAL A 83 27.27 17.21 -14.72
N PRO A 84 27.25 18.45 -15.25
CA PRO A 84 26.54 19.56 -14.61
C PRO A 84 25.05 19.24 -14.50
N CYS A 85 24.54 19.24 -13.26
CA CYS A 85 23.16 18.89 -12.98
C CYS A 85 22.39 20.14 -12.55
N PRO A 86 21.25 20.47 -13.18
CA PRO A 86 20.38 21.54 -12.73
C PRO A 86 19.94 21.33 -11.28
N LYS A 87 19.87 22.40 -10.49
CA LYS A 87 19.47 22.33 -9.07
C LYS A 87 18.09 21.69 -8.88
N ILE A 88 17.16 21.97 -9.81
CA ILE A 88 15.81 21.39 -9.83
C ILE A 88 15.83 19.86 -9.86
N VAL A 89 16.79 19.23 -10.56
CA VAL A 89 16.89 17.77 -10.65
C VAL A 89 17.39 17.19 -9.33
N THR A 90 18.29 17.90 -8.65
CA THR A 90 18.77 17.48 -7.32
C THR A 90 17.65 17.55 -6.29
N GLU A 91 16.90 18.64 -6.29
CA GLU A 91 15.75 18.84 -5.40
C GLU A 91 14.64 17.82 -5.67
N TYR A 92 14.33 17.57 -6.94
CA TYR A 92 13.43 16.49 -7.36
C TYR A 92 13.89 15.15 -6.81
N ASN A 93 15.12 14.71 -7.09
CA ASN A 93 15.63 13.43 -6.63
C ASN A 93 15.64 13.29 -5.10
N THR A 94 15.88 14.37 -4.37
CA THR A 94 15.86 14.38 -2.90
C THR A 94 14.45 14.14 -2.35
N HIS A 95 13.41 14.62 -3.03
CA HIS A 95 12.02 14.50 -2.58
C HIS A 95 11.22 13.39 -3.27
N MET A 96 11.76 12.77 -4.32
CA MET A 96 11.14 11.67 -5.07
C MET A 96 10.94 10.41 -4.25
N GLU A 97 11.81 10.15 -3.27
CA GLU A 97 11.88 8.87 -2.56
C GLU A 97 10.70 8.61 -1.62
N GLY A 98 9.82 9.60 -1.39
CA GLY A 98 8.69 9.46 -0.49
C GLY A 98 7.64 8.45 -0.95
N VAL A 99 7.35 8.40 -2.26
CA VAL A 99 6.33 7.50 -2.82
C VAL A 99 6.85 6.06 -2.83
N ASP A 100 8.09 5.86 -3.29
CA ASP A 100 8.73 4.54 -3.33
C ASP A 100 8.87 3.92 -1.93
N LEU A 101 9.20 4.75 -0.92
CA LEU A 101 9.26 4.31 0.47
C LEU A 101 7.88 3.87 0.98
N ALA A 102 6.83 4.65 0.72
CA ALA A 102 5.47 4.29 1.11
C ALA A 102 5.02 2.97 0.44
N ASP A 103 5.28 2.83 -0.87
CA ASP A 103 4.96 1.62 -1.63
C ASP A 103 5.71 0.39 -1.11
N MET A 104 7.01 0.55 -0.77
CA MET A 104 7.80 -0.50 -0.15
C MET A 104 7.20 -0.94 1.20
N ILE A 105 6.82 0.02 2.05
CA ILE A 105 6.25 -0.29 3.37
C ILE A 105 4.89 -1.00 3.22
N ILE A 106 4.04 -0.55 2.28
CA ILE A 106 2.77 -1.21 1.97
C ILE A 106 3.02 -2.65 1.48
N ALA A 107 4.00 -2.86 0.61
CA ALA A 107 4.34 -4.18 0.10
C ALA A 107 4.82 -5.14 1.20
N LEU A 108 5.63 -4.65 2.15
CA LEU A 108 6.16 -5.44 3.27
C LEU A 108 5.07 -5.97 4.21
N TYR A 109 4.04 -5.17 4.48
CA TYR A 109 2.97 -5.51 5.43
C TYR A 109 1.60 -5.60 4.76
N ARG A 110 1.54 -5.98 3.49
CA ARG A 110 0.30 -6.05 2.71
C ARG A 110 -0.73 -6.97 3.37
N THR A 111 -1.97 -6.52 3.50
CA THR A 111 -3.04 -7.35 4.07
C THR A 111 -3.37 -8.54 3.14
N PRO A 112 -3.26 -9.81 3.58
CA PRO A 112 -3.39 -11.00 2.72
C PRO A 112 -4.85 -11.38 2.38
N ALA A 113 -5.76 -10.41 2.35
CA ALA A 113 -7.18 -10.67 2.09
C ALA A 113 -7.44 -10.93 0.60
N LYS A 114 -7.71 -12.20 0.25
CA LYS A 114 -8.06 -12.60 -1.11
C LYS A 114 -9.57 -12.54 -1.31
N SER A 115 -10.00 -11.92 -2.40
CA SER A 115 -11.41 -11.84 -2.78
C SER A 115 -11.54 -11.85 -4.30
N HIS A 116 -12.61 -12.47 -4.81
CA HIS A 116 -12.98 -12.40 -6.23
C HIS A 116 -13.58 -11.04 -6.62
N ARG A 117 -13.98 -10.22 -5.65
CA ARG A 117 -14.58 -8.92 -5.90
C ARG A 117 -13.47 -7.86 -6.00
N TRP A 118 -13.23 -7.35 -7.20
CA TRP A 118 -12.13 -6.42 -7.51
C TRP A 118 -12.09 -5.18 -6.59
N TYR A 119 -13.25 -4.63 -6.22
CA TYR A 119 -13.34 -3.44 -5.36
C TYR A 119 -12.79 -3.70 -3.94
N LEU A 120 -12.82 -4.95 -3.46
CA LEU A 120 -12.24 -5.28 -2.17
C LEU A 120 -10.70 -5.17 -2.21
N ALA A 121 -10.05 -5.36 -3.36
CA ALA A 121 -8.61 -5.12 -3.48
C ALA A 121 -8.26 -3.64 -3.25
N ILE A 122 -9.09 -2.73 -3.78
CA ILE A 122 -8.94 -1.28 -3.56
C ILE A 122 -9.21 -0.94 -2.08
N PHE A 123 -10.25 -1.52 -1.50
CA PHE A 123 -10.55 -1.33 -0.08
C PHE A 123 -9.38 -1.71 0.83
N TRP A 124 -8.78 -2.88 0.62
CA TRP A 124 -7.63 -3.31 1.43
C TRP A 124 -6.40 -2.44 1.21
N LEU A 125 -6.16 -1.98 -0.03
CA LEU A 125 -5.11 -1.00 -0.31
C LEU A 125 -5.33 0.32 0.45
N MET A 126 -6.56 0.84 0.47
CA MET A 126 -6.88 2.05 1.23
C MET A 126 -6.65 1.88 2.73
N VAL A 127 -6.98 0.71 3.29
CA VAL A 127 -6.70 0.40 4.70
C VAL A 127 -5.19 0.36 4.97
N ASP A 128 -4.41 -0.32 4.13
CA ASP A 128 -2.96 -0.40 4.29
C ASP A 128 -2.29 0.99 4.20
N ILE A 129 -2.74 1.85 3.28
CA ILE A 129 -2.29 3.25 3.16
C ILE A 129 -2.66 4.04 4.42
N ALA A 130 -3.92 3.94 4.88
CA ALA A 130 -4.39 4.69 6.05
C ALA A 130 -3.61 4.31 7.32
N VAL A 131 -3.32 3.01 7.51
CA VAL A 131 -2.53 2.54 8.64
C VAL A 131 -1.08 3.02 8.53
N ASN A 132 -0.47 3.00 7.33
CA ASN A 132 0.88 3.53 7.16
C ASN A 132 0.95 5.04 7.43
N ASN A 133 -0.03 5.81 6.97
CA ASN A 133 -0.08 7.26 7.19
C ASN A 133 -0.35 7.62 8.65
N ALA A 134 -1.09 6.77 9.38
CA ALA A 134 -1.35 6.96 10.80
C ALA A 134 -0.15 6.59 11.69
N TRP A 135 0.83 5.85 11.16
CA TRP A 135 2.02 5.48 11.91
C TRP A 135 2.90 6.73 12.09
N PRO A 136 3.12 7.19 13.34
CA PRO A 136 3.87 8.42 13.57
C PRO A 136 5.34 8.33 13.15
N GLY A 137 5.87 7.11 12.96
CA GLY A 137 7.24 6.89 12.48
C GLY A 137 8.26 7.80 13.15
N ASP A 138 9.18 8.36 12.36
CA ASP A 138 10.25 9.26 12.81
C ASP A 138 9.75 10.67 13.14
N ALA A 139 8.48 10.97 12.88
CA ALA A 139 7.84 12.24 13.16
C ALA A 139 7.22 12.30 14.57
N ALA A 140 7.48 11.31 15.43
CA ALA A 140 7.04 11.35 16.82
C ALA A 140 7.64 12.58 17.53
N PRO A 141 6.84 13.33 18.32
CA PRO A 141 7.35 14.49 19.06
C PRO A 141 8.51 14.08 19.97
N LEU A 142 9.53 14.95 20.02
CA LEU A 142 10.76 14.77 20.80
C LEU A 142 10.44 14.25 22.22
N GLY A 143 10.86 13.02 22.51
CA GLY A 143 10.70 12.39 23.83
C GLY A 143 9.79 11.17 23.89
N GLN A 144 9.06 10.83 22.82
CA GLN A 144 8.35 9.54 22.76
C GLN A 144 9.24 8.43 22.19
N LYS A 145 9.14 7.24 22.78
CA LYS A 145 9.79 6.06 22.22
C LYS A 145 9.15 5.75 20.87
N HIS A 146 9.99 5.70 19.85
CA HIS A 146 9.59 5.30 18.52
C HIS A 146 9.07 3.86 18.55
N GLN A 147 7.81 3.64 18.15
CA GLN A 147 7.26 2.29 18.02
C GLN A 147 7.56 1.73 16.64
N CYS A 148 7.97 0.48 16.56
CA CYS A 148 8.12 -0.18 15.27
C CYS A 148 6.75 -0.30 14.57
N LEU A 149 6.73 -0.19 13.23
CA LEU A 149 5.51 -0.28 12.43
C LEU A 149 4.70 -1.55 12.69
N LYS A 150 5.39 -2.68 12.92
CA LYS A 150 4.75 -3.95 13.26
C LYS A 150 3.93 -3.87 14.55
N ASP A 151 4.49 -3.26 15.59
CA ASP A 151 3.84 -3.14 16.89
C ASP A 151 2.64 -2.19 16.81
N PHE A 152 2.80 -1.07 16.08
CA PHE A 152 1.69 -0.17 15.79
C PHE A 152 0.51 -0.88 15.12
N ARG A 153 0.79 -1.66 14.06
CA ARG A 153 -0.24 -2.42 13.35
C ARG A 153 -0.94 -3.43 14.25
N LEU A 154 -0.21 -4.08 15.17
CA LEU A 154 -0.79 -4.98 16.16
C LEU A 154 -1.72 -4.23 17.12
N ASP A 155 -1.35 -3.05 17.58
CA ASP A 155 -2.17 -2.26 18.50
C ASP A 155 -3.44 -1.72 17.82
N VAL A 156 -3.33 -1.27 16.57
CA VAL A 156 -4.49 -0.95 15.73
C VAL A 156 -5.41 -2.16 15.61
N ALA A 157 -4.87 -3.34 15.29
CA ALA A 157 -5.67 -4.56 15.18
C ALA A 157 -6.34 -4.95 16.51
N LYS A 158 -5.64 -4.84 17.65
CA LYS A 158 -6.23 -5.09 18.98
C LYS A 158 -7.40 -4.14 19.25
N GLY A 159 -7.28 -2.86 18.91
CA GLY A 159 -8.35 -1.87 19.06
C GLY A 159 -9.61 -2.23 18.27
N PHE A 160 -9.45 -2.83 17.09
CA PHE A 160 -10.58 -3.30 16.28
C PHE A 160 -11.16 -4.66 16.74
N ILE A 161 -10.31 -5.59 17.21
CA ILE A 161 -10.73 -6.95 17.60
C ILE A 161 -11.38 -6.95 18.99
N TYR A 162 -10.85 -6.15 19.91
CA TYR A 162 -11.30 -6.07 21.30
C TYR A 162 -11.91 -4.69 21.56
N PRO A 163 -13.05 -4.34 20.93
CA PRO A 163 -13.73 -3.11 21.28
C PRO A 163 -14.10 -3.17 22.76
N GLU A 164 -13.66 -2.20 23.55
CA GLU A 164 -14.13 -2.00 24.91
C GLU A 164 -15.67 -2.00 24.87
N LYS A 165 -16.26 -3.07 25.46
CA LYS A 165 -17.68 -3.41 25.57
C LYS A 165 -18.67 -2.36 25.03
N GLN A 166 -18.70 -2.13 23.73
CA GLN A 166 -19.79 -1.35 23.15
C GLN A 166 -21.02 -2.25 23.13
N LYS A 167 -22.06 -1.83 23.86
CA LYS A 167 -23.36 -2.50 23.90
C LYS A 167 -23.95 -2.54 22.49
N ARG A 168 -23.68 -3.62 21.77
CA ARG A 168 -24.20 -3.84 20.41
C ARG A 168 -25.70 -4.14 20.51
N GLY A 169 -26.53 -3.18 20.11
CA GLY A 169 -27.98 -3.32 19.98
C GLY A 169 -28.80 -2.55 21.03
N ARG A 170 -30.13 -2.58 20.84
CA ARG A 170 -31.12 -2.02 21.77
C ARG A 170 -31.03 -2.79 23.11
N PRO A 171 -30.96 -2.10 24.27
CA PRO A 171 -30.89 -2.79 25.55
C PRO A 171 -32.15 -3.64 25.74
N SER A 172 -31.97 -4.96 25.80
CA SER A 172 -33.00 -5.85 26.32
C SER A 172 -33.00 -5.71 27.83
N LYS A 173 -34.16 -5.44 28.43
CA LYS A 173 -34.36 -5.46 29.89
C LYS A 173 -34.12 -6.90 30.39
N GLY A 174 -32.89 -7.23 30.75
CA GLY A 174 -32.50 -8.54 31.24
C GLY A 174 -31.19 -8.42 32.01
N ASN A 175 -31.24 -8.84 33.28
CA ASN A 175 -30.18 -8.77 34.27
C ASN A 175 -28.86 -9.34 33.73
N GLU A 176 -27.80 -8.53 33.60
CA GLU A 176 -26.56 -8.84 32.87
C GLU A 176 -25.61 -9.79 33.63
N ASP A 177 -25.93 -10.20 34.87
CA ASP A 177 -24.94 -10.78 35.79
C ASP A 177 -24.74 -12.31 35.73
N ASN A 178 -25.45 -13.08 34.88
CA ASN A 178 -25.28 -14.54 34.84
C ASN A 178 -25.39 -15.17 33.45
N THR A 179 -25.02 -14.46 32.38
CA THR A 179 -25.06 -15.06 31.03
C THR A 179 -23.72 -15.73 30.70
N PRO A 180 -23.62 -17.07 30.67
CA PRO A 180 -22.40 -17.71 30.18
C PRO A 180 -22.14 -17.30 28.72
N PRO A 181 -20.87 -17.22 28.29
CA PRO A 181 -20.54 -16.85 26.92
C PRO A 181 -21.32 -17.75 25.94
N ARG A 182 -22.01 -17.13 24.97
CA ARG A 182 -22.73 -17.84 23.91
C ARG A 182 -21.73 -18.58 23.03
N VAL A 183 -21.28 -19.75 23.47
CA VAL A 183 -20.70 -20.75 22.60
C VAL A 183 -21.81 -21.12 21.62
N ILE A 184 -21.58 -20.94 20.32
CA ILE A 184 -22.44 -21.49 19.27
C ILE A 184 -22.32 -23.02 19.39
N LYS A 185 -23.11 -23.62 20.28
CA LYS A 185 -23.32 -25.05 20.31
C LYS A 185 -24.14 -25.35 19.08
N GLN A 186 -23.50 -25.80 17.99
CA GLN A 186 -24.26 -26.49 16.96
C GLN A 186 -24.97 -27.66 17.66
N PRO A 187 -26.32 -27.71 17.70
CA PRO A 187 -27.01 -28.80 18.36
C PRO A 187 -26.92 -30.01 17.43
N LYS A 188 -25.79 -30.70 17.44
CA LYS A 188 -25.63 -32.00 16.80
C LYS A 188 -26.21 -33.04 17.76
N VAL A 189 -27.53 -33.02 17.93
CA VAL A 189 -28.22 -34.15 18.59
C VAL A 189 -27.96 -35.36 17.70
N PRO A 190 -27.33 -36.44 18.19
CA PRO A 190 -27.04 -37.61 17.38
C PRO A 190 -28.35 -38.20 16.87
N ARG A 191 -28.37 -38.59 15.58
CA ARG A 191 -29.52 -39.28 14.99
C ARG A 191 -29.70 -40.62 15.73
N PRO A 192 -30.93 -40.96 16.15
CA PRO A 192 -31.21 -42.30 16.67
C PRO A 192 -30.81 -43.36 15.64
N VAL A 193 -30.26 -44.49 16.09
CA VAL A 193 -29.84 -45.59 15.22
C VAL A 193 -31.04 -46.12 14.43
N ASP A 194 -30.83 -46.46 13.15
CA ASP A 194 -31.94 -46.85 12.26
C ASP A 194 -32.64 -48.14 12.74
N ASP A 195 -31.90 -49.09 13.34
CA ASP A 195 -32.50 -50.30 13.92
C ASP A 195 -33.55 -49.99 14.99
N MET A 196 -33.29 -48.99 15.84
CA MET A 196 -34.25 -48.54 16.86
C MET A 196 -35.39 -47.72 16.25
N ARG A 197 -35.19 -47.11 15.08
CA ARG A 197 -36.19 -46.28 14.41
C ARG A 197 -37.22 -47.12 13.66
N TYR A 198 -36.81 -48.27 13.12
CA TYR A 198 -37.61 -49.11 12.24
C TYR A 198 -37.94 -50.48 12.84
N ASP A 199 -37.74 -50.66 14.15
CA ASP A 199 -38.11 -51.89 14.87
C ASP A 199 -39.62 -52.13 15.01
N GLY A 200 -40.46 -51.13 14.71
CA GLY A 200 -41.92 -51.25 14.72
C GLY A 200 -42.54 -51.41 16.11
N ILE A 201 -41.77 -51.25 17.19
CA ILE A 201 -42.19 -51.54 18.57
C ILE A 201 -41.93 -50.31 19.47
N ASP A 202 -42.90 -49.97 20.33
CA ASP A 202 -42.79 -48.93 21.38
C ASP A 202 -42.52 -47.48 20.91
N HIS A 203 -43.02 -47.08 19.73
CA HIS A 203 -42.97 -45.69 19.26
C HIS A 203 -44.22 -44.91 19.64
N PHE A 204 -44.39 -44.61 20.94
CA PHE A 204 -45.55 -43.86 21.42
C PHE A 204 -45.36 -42.33 21.31
N PRO A 205 -46.39 -41.59 20.84
CA PRO A 205 -46.35 -40.14 20.81
C PRO A 205 -46.55 -39.54 22.20
N ILE A 206 -45.63 -38.67 22.63
CA ILE A 206 -45.72 -37.91 23.88
C ILE A 206 -45.74 -36.42 23.58
N LEU A 207 -46.52 -35.68 24.38
CA LEU A 207 -46.57 -34.22 24.35
C LEU A 207 -45.31 -33.64 25.02
N SER A 208 -44.62 -32.77 24.29
CA SER A 208 -43.44 -32.03 24.72
C SER A 208 -43.59 -30.54 24.36
N VAL A 209 -42.58 -29.75 24.73
CA VAL A 209 -42.48 -28.34 24.33
C VAL A 209 -42.58 -28.21 22.81
N LYS A 210 -43.16 -27.13 22.28
CA LYS A 210 -43.26 -26.91 20.83
C LYS A 210 -41.88 -26.88 20.17
N GLY A 211 -41.74 -27.46 18.99
CA GLY A 211 -40.51 -27.41 18.20
C GLY A 211 -40.73 -27.79 16.75
N ARG A 212 -39.66 -27.78 15.95
CA ARG A 212 -39.74 -28.10 14.51
C ARG A 212 -39.88 -29.61 14.31
N CYS A 213 -40.80 -30.00 13.43
CA CYS A 213 -40.90 -31.36 12.93
C CYS A 213 -39.63 -31.75 12.17
N ARG A 214 -39.25 -33.03 12.24
CA ARG A 214 -38.13 -33.57 11.48
C ARG A 214 -38.42 -33.81 9.99
N MET A 215 -39.68 -34.11 9.65
CA MET A 215 -40.09 -34.49 8.28
C MET A 215 -40.73 -33.32 7.50
N CYS A 216 -41.36 -32.38 8.21
CA CYS A 216 -41.98 -31.19 7.63
C CYS A 216 -40.93 -30.03 7.65
N GLN A 217 -40.68 -29.33 6.52
CA GLN A 217 -39.74 -28.18 6.50
C GLN A 217 -40.22 -27.01 7.38
N ASP A 218 -41.52 -26.71 7.32
CA ASP A 218 -42.15 -25.60 8.07
C ASP A 218 -43.05 -26.06 9.23
N GLY A 219 -43.24 -27.37 9.40
CA GLY A 219 -44.15 -27.92 10.39
C GLY A 219 -43.63 -27.75 11.83
N GLN A 220 -44.43 -27.16 12.70
CA GLN A 220 -44.18 -27.11 14.14
C GLN A 220 -45.09 -28.09 14.89
N THR A 221 -44.52 -28.80 15.87
CA THR A 221 -45.22 -29.88 16.58
C THR A 221 -44.86 -29.87 18.06
N SER A 222 -45.83 -30.21 18.89
CA SER A 222 -45.63 -30.55 20.31
C SER A 222 -45.45 -32.06 20.52
N ILE A 223 -45.53 -32.87 19.45
CA ILE A 223 -45.50 -34.33 19.55
C ILE A 223 -44.08 -34.83 19.29
N THR A 224 -43.60 -35.66 20.21
CA THR A 224 -42.27 -36.29 20.16
C THR A 224 -42.41 -37.78 20.45
N CYS A 225 -41.69 -38.64 19.72
CA CYS A 225 -41.64 -40.08 20.02
C CYS A 225 -40.89 -40.33 21.34
N GLN A 226 -41.46 -41.13 22.25
CA GLN A 226 -40.85 -41.49 23.54
C GLN A 226 -39.47 -42.14 23.38
N LYS A 227 -39.35 -43.08 22.44
CA LYS A 227 -38.17 -43.90 22.21
C LYS A 227 -37.10 -43.17 21.38
N CYS A 228 -37.49 -42.65 20.21
CA CYS A 228 -36.58 -41.96 19.30
C CYS A 228 -36.25 -40.51 19.70
N LYS A 229 -37.06 -39.88 20.56
CA LYS A 229 -36.95 -38.45 20.90
C LYS A 229 -36.99 -37.52 19.66
N VAL A 230 -37.61 -37.98 18.58
CA VAL A 230 -37.79 -37.24 17.32
C VAL A 230 -39.17 -36.59 17.30
N ARG A 231 -39.23 -35.34 16.86
CA ARG A 231 -40.47 -34.54 16.71
C ARG A 231 -41.12 -34.80 15.36
N LEU A 232 -42.39 -35.18 15.34
CA LEU A 232 -43.14 -35.51 14.12
C LEU A 232 -44.49 -34.78 14.08
N CYS A 233 -44.89 -34.35 12.88
CA CYS A 233 -46.18 -33.73 12.57
C CYS A 233 -47.19 -34.84 12.31
N ILE A 234 -48.41 -34.74 12.85
CA ILE A 234 -49.52 -35.57 12.38
C ILE A 234 -49.93 -34.97 11.04
N VAL A 235 -49.73 -35.72 9.95
CA VAL A 235 -50.20 -35.34 8.63
C VAL A 235 -51.56 -36.01 8.47
N THR A 236 -52.63 -35.22 8.34
CA THR A 236 -53.92 -35.74 7.88
C THR A 236 -53.73 -36.13 6.41
N GLY A 237 -53.84 -37.43 6.11
CA GLY A 237 -53.90 -37.93 4.74
C GLY A 237 -55.20 -37.56 4.05
#